data_AF-A0A5N4C5A9-F1
#
_entry.id   AF-A0A5N4C5A9-F1
#
_cell.length_a   1.000
_cell.length_b   1.000
_cell.length_c   1.000
_cell.angle_alpha   90.00
_cell.angle_beta   90.00
_cell.angle_gamma   90.00
#
_symmetry.space_group_name_H-M   'P 1'
#
loop_
_entity.id
_entity.type
_entity.pdbx_description
1 polymer ?
#
loop_
_entity_poly.entity_id
_entity_poly.type
_entity_poly.pdbx_seq_one_letter_code
_entity_poly.pdbx_strand_id
1 'polypeptide(L)'
;MISEIKALFLEHLLVPSEMSSLSGKVQTVLGLVEPGQLGRTLTHEHLTMTFDCSYYPPAPCYEVISKEPIMMKNLFWIQKNPYSHKENLQLNQETEAIREELLDFKAKGGGALVENTTTGISRDVQTLKWLAGETGVHIISGAGFYVDATHSSDTRAMSVEQLTDVLINEILHGADGTSIKCGVIGEIGCSWPLTESERKVLQATAHAQTQLGCPVIIHPGRNRSAPFQIIRVLQEAGADISKTVMSHLDR
;
A
#
# COMPACT_ATOMS: atom_id res chain seq x y z
N MET A 1 -31.66 7.97 -27.05
CA MET A 1 -31.57 7.05 -25.89
C MET A 1 -30.64 5.84 -26.05
N ILE A 2 -30.32 5.34 -27.27
CA ILE A 2 -29.26 4.31 -27.46
C ILE A 2 -27.92 4.96 -27.90
N SER A 3 -27.95 6.20 -28.41
CA SER A 3 -26.76 6.96 -28.81
C SER A 3 -26.03 7.67 -27.66
N GLU A 4 -26.72 7.98 -26.55
CA GLU A 4 -26.11 8.66 -25.38
C GLU A 4 -25.39 7.71 -24.43
N ILE A 5 -25.74 6.42 -24.42
CA ILE A 5 -25.08 5.42 -23.55
C ILE A 5 -23.68 5.08 -24.06
N LYS A 6 -23.40 5.24 -25.37
CA LYS A 6 -22.05 5.05 -25.91
C LYS A 6 -21.09 6.20 -25.59
N ALA A 7 -21.60 7.40 -25.29
CA ALA A 7 -20.74 8.55 -24.97
C ALA A 7 -20.11 8.45 -23.58
N LEU A 8 -20.84 7.90 -22.60
CA LEU A 8 -20.35 7.69 -21.23
C LEU A 8 -19.28 6.59 -21.10
N PHE A 9 -19.18 5.67 -22.07
CA PHE A 9 -18.12 4.65 -22.09
C PHE A 9 -16.81 5.15 -22.73
N LEU A 10 -16.81 6.30 -23.39
CA LEU A 10 -15.66 6.84 -24.12
C LEU A 10 -14.88 7.91 -23.35
N GLU A 11 -15.43 8.49 -22.28
CA GLU A 11 -14.75 9.48 -21.45
C GLU A 11 -13.76 8.87 -20.43
N HIS A 12 -13.76 7.55 -20.26
CA HIS A 12 -12.84 6.82 -19.35
C HIS A 12 -11.89 5.86 -20.06
N LEU A 13 -11.93 5.80 -21.40
CA LEU A 13 -10.87 5.13 -22.15
C LEU A 13 -9.67 6.06 -22.24
N LEU A 14 -8.60 5.71 -21.51
CA LEU A 14 -7.33 6.40 -21.56
C LEU A 14 -6.89 6.62 -23.00
N VAL A 15 -6.44 7.84 -23.31
CA VAL A 15 -5.84 8.13 -24.61
C VAL A 15 -4.56 7.27 -24.69
N PRO A 16 -4.39 6.42 -25.72
CA PRO A 16 -3.23 5.53 -25.84
C PRO A 16 -1.86 6.23 -25.73
N SER A 17 -1.81 7.54 -25.98
CA SER A 17 -0.61 8.37 -25.86
C SER A 17 -0.12 8.57 -24.42
N GLU A 18 -1.00 8.66 -23.42
CA GLU A 18 -0.58 8.84 -22.02
C GLU A 18 0.00 7.55 -21.45
N MET A 19 -0.64 6.40 -21.70
CA MET A 19 -0.13 5.08 -21.30
C MET A 19 1.22 4.74 -21.96
N SER A 20 1.40 5.15 -23.22
CA SER A 20 2.67 4.99 -23.96
C SER A 20 3.85 5.66 -23.24
N SER A 21 3.64 6.81 -22.61
CA SER A 21 4.70 7.56 -21.91
C SER A 21 5.10 6.97 -20.56
N LEU A 22 4.20 6.20 -19.93
CA LEU A 22 4.41 5.56 -18.63
C LEU A 22 5.08 4.19 -18.74
N SER A 23 4.88 3.52 -19.89
CA SER A 23 5.38 2.17 -20.11
C SER A 23 6.91 2.08 -19.98
N GLY A 24 7.39 1.09 -19.22
CA GLY A 24 8.81 0.86 -18.99
C GLY A 24 9.49 1.85 -18.04
N LYS A 25 8.73 2.76 -17.42
CA LYS A 25 9.21 3.68 -16.37
C LYS A 25 8.69 3.26 -15.00
N VAL A 26 9.29 3.82 -13.96
CA VAL A 26 8.85 3.65 -12.58
C VAL A 26 8.32 4.98 -12.05
N GLN A 27 7.08 5.00 -11.59
CA GLN A 27 6.47 6.18 -10.97
C GLN A 27 6.89 6.25 -9.49
N THR A 28 7.62 7.31 -9.13
CA THR A 28 7.95 7.66 -7.74
C THR A 28 7.11 8.85 -7.28
N VAL A 29 7.14 9.16 -5.99
CA VAL A 29 6.49 10.37 -5.44
C VAL A 29 7.08 11.69 -5.98
N LEU A 30 8.28 11.65 -6.59
CA LEU A 30 8.92 12.80 -7.26
C LEU A 30 8.74 12.79 -8.79
N GLY A 31 8.11 11.77 -9.36
CA GLY A 31 7.91 11.62 -10.80
C GLY A 31 8.48 10.33 -11.38
N LEU A 32 8.52 10.26 -12.71
CA LEU A 32 9.00 9.09 -13.45
C LEU A 32 10.52 8.98 -13.39
N VAL A 33 11.02 7.76 -13.21
CA VAL A 33 12.44 7.41 -13.31
C VAL A 33 12.63 6.18 -14.19
N GLU A 34 13.82 6.02 -14.77
CA GLU A 34 14.18 4.80 -15.48
C GLU A 34 14.39 3.65 -14.48
N PRO A 35 14.02 2.41 -14.81
CA PRO A 35 14.31 1.24 -13.97
C PRO A 35 15.80 1.11 -13.61
N GLY A 36 16.70 1.49 -14.53
CA GLY A 36 18.15 1.48 -14.30
C GLY A 36 18.64 2.49 -13.26
N GLN A 37 17.80 3.46 -12.85
CA GLN A 37 18.13 4.46 -11.82
C GLN A 37 17.74 4.02 -10.40
N LEU A 38 16.93 2.97 -10.25
CA LEU A 38 16.43 2.56 -8.92
C LEU A 38 17.55 2.09 -7.97
N GLY A 39 18.66 1.56 -8.48
CA GLY A 39 19.71 1.00 -7.65
C GLY A 39 19.24 -0.20 -6.82
N ARG A 40 19.73 -0.33 -5.59
CA ARG A 40 19.25 -1.37 -4.65
C ARG A 40 17.87 -0.98 -4.12
N THR A 41 16.90 -1.88 -4.29
CA THR A 41 15.49 -1.61 -3.96
C THR A 41 14.97 -2.52 -2.85
N LEU A 42 14.40 -1.92 -1.81
CA LEU A 42 13.57 -2.64 -0.83
C LEU A 42 12.12 -2.68 -1.33
N THR A 43 11.55 -3.86 -1.54
CA THR A 43 10.28 -4.00 -2.25
C THR A 43 9.04 -3.96 -1.36
N HIS A 44 9.21 -3.88 -0.04
CA HIS A 44 8.11 -3.83 0.91
C HIS A 44 8.53 -3.16 2.22
N GLU A 45 8.30 -1.85 2.34
CA GLU A 45 8.58 -1.07 3.54
C GLU A 45 7.40 -0.15 3.89
N HIS A 46 7.43 0.41 5.09
CA HIS A 46 6.49 1.45 5.54
C HIS A 46 7.28 2.60 6.15
N LEU A 47 6.89 3.84 5.83
CA LEU A 47 7.60 5.03 6.30
C LEU A 47 6.76 5.89 7.24
N THR A 48 5.43 5.90 7.06
CA THR A 48 4.54 6.81 7.80
C THR A 48 3.19 6.14 8.07
N MET A 49 3.18 5.02 8.81
CA MET A 49 1.94 4.25 9.06
C MET A 49 1.42 4.35 10.50
N THR A 50 0.13 4.07 10.65
CA THR A 50 -0.46 3.65 11.93
C THR A 50 -0.95 2.21 11.83
N PHE A 51 -0.86 1.47 12.93
CA PHE A 51 -1.27 0.06 12.97
C PHE A 51 -2.26 -0.25 14.10
N ASP A 52 -3.08 0.75 14.45
CA ASP A 52 -4.10 0.67 15.51
C ASP A 52 -5.13 -0.43 15.27
N CYS A 53 -5.37 -0.80 14.02
CA CYS A 53 -6.28 -1.89 13.65
C CYS A 53 -5.87 -3.26 14.20
N SER A 54 -4.59 -3.42 14.57
CA SER A 54 -4.08 -4.64 15.19
C SER A 54 -3.95 -4.54 16.71
N TYR A 55 -4.28 -3.40 17.31
CA TYR A 55 -4.15 -3.20 18.76
C TYR A 55 -5.04 -4.19 19.53
N TYR A 56 -4.46 -4.79 20.57
CA TYR A 56 -5.23 -5.49 21.59
C TYR A 56 -4.73 -5.17 22.99
N PRO A 57 -5.65 -5.01 23.97
CA PRO A 57 -5.28 -4.61 25.32
C PRO A 57 -4.39 -5.66 25.99
N PRO A 58 -3.37 -5.24 26.75
CA PRO A 58 -2.53 -6.15 27.52
C PRO A 58 -3.32 -6.75 28.70
N ALA A 59 -2.80 -7.84 29.28
CA ALA A 59 -3.32 -8.35 30.55
C ALA A 59 -3.19 -7.28 31.67
N PRO A 60 -4.08 -7.26 32.69
CA PRO A 60 -4.08 -6.22 33.72
C PRO A 60 -2.73 -6.01 34.44
N CYS A 61 -1.94 -7.07 34.62
CA CYS A 61 -0.61 -6.99 35.23
C CYS A 61 0.42 -6.22 34.39
N TYR A 62 0.14 -5.97 33.11
CA TYR A 62 1.01 -5.26 32.17
C TYR A 62 0.49 -3.87 31.76
N GLU A 63 -0.58 -3.37 32.39
CA GLU A 63 -1.16 -2.08 32.02
C GLU A 63 -0.16 -0.93 32.20
N VAL A 64 0.65 -0.96 33.26
CA VAL A 64 1.65 0.09 33.54
C VAL A 64 2.74 0.07 32.48
N ILE A 65 3.35 -1.10 32.21
CA ILE A 65 4.46 -1.23 31.24
C ILE A 65 4.01 -0.92 29.81
N SER A 66 2.73 -1.18 29.45
CA SER A 66 2.19 -0.86 28.12
C SER A 66 2.05 0.62 27.79
N LYS A 67 2.14 1.48 28.81
CA LYS A 67 1.99 2.94 28.72
C LYS A 67 3.31 3.67 28.96
N GLU A 68 4.38 2.98 29.33
CA GLU A 68 5.70 3.57 29.46
C GLU A 68 6.29 3.85 28.07
N PRO A 69 7.10 4.92 27.88
CA PRO A 69 7.81 5.13 26.61
C PRO A 69 8.68 3.94 26.19
N ILE A 70 9.00 3.84 24.90
CA ILE A 70 9.91 2.80 24.40
C ILE A 70 11.31 3.01 25.02
N MET A 71 11.78 2.03 25.80
CA MET A 71 13.05 2.10 26.53
C MET A 71 13.76 0.73 26.56
N MET A 72 15.07 0.72 26.75
CA MET A 72 15.82 -0.54 26.87
C MET A 72 15.29 -1.46 27.98
N LYS A 73 14.74 -0.90 29.07
CA LYS A 73 14.18 -1.69 30.21
C LYS A 73 12.89 -2.44 29.87
N ASN A 74 12.09 -1.97 28.92
CA ASN A 74 10.81 -2.58 28.54
C ASN A 74 10.82 -3.19 27.12
N LEU A 75 11.92 -3.03 26.37
CA LEU A 75 12.06 -3.51 24.99
C LEU A 75 11.72 -5.00 24.82
N PHE A 76 12.17 -5.86 25.73
CA PHE A 76 11.84 -7.29 25.67
C PHE A 76 10.33 -7.54 25.72
N TRP A 77 9.62 -6.81 26.59
CA TRP A 77 8.17 -6.95 26.72
C TRP A 77 7.46 -6.46 25.45
N ILE A 78 7.89 -5.32 24.89
CA ILE A 78 7.36 -4.77 23.64
C ILE A 78 7.55 -5.76 22.50
N GLN A 79 8.74 -6.34 22.34
CA GLN A 79 9.02 -7.35 21.31
C GLN A 79 8.11 -8.59 21.40
N LYS A 80 7.69 -8.97 22.61
CA LYS A 80 6.76 -10.10 22.82
C LYS A 80 5.30 -9.70 22.72
N ASN A 81 4.98 -8.43 22.85
CA ASN A 81 3.62 -7.88 22.81
C ASN A 81 3.54 -6.65 21.89
N PRO A 82 3.98 -6.75 20.62
CA PRO A 82 4.20 -5.58 19.76
C PRO A 82 2.91 -4.81 19.50
N TYR A 83 1.76 -5.49 19.54
CA TYR A 83 0.44 -4.90 19.33
C TYR A 83 -0.30 -4.50 20.60
N SER A 84 0.33 -4.62 21.78
CA SER A 84 -0.22 -4.14 23.05
C SER A 84 0.47 -2.87 23.55
N HIS A 85 1.40 -2.31 22.78
CA HIS A 85 2.08 -1.05 23.08
C HIS A 85 1.68 0.01 22.05
N LYS A 86 0.93 1.03 22.46
CA LYS A 86 0.32 1.99 21.52
C LYS A 86 1.35 2.77 20.71
N GLU A 87 2.40 3.28 21.34
CA GLU A 87 3.48 4.02 20.68
C GLU A 87 4.22 3.15 19.64
N ASN A 88 4.31 1.82 19.88
CA ASN A 88 4.93 0.90 18.93
C ASN A 88 4.10 0.71 17.63
N LEU A 89 2.84 1.16 17.62
CA LEU A 89 1.95 1.10 16.46
C LEU A 89 1.87 2.43 15.70
N GLN A 90 2.65 3.43 16.09
CA GLN A 90 2.58 4.79 15.56
C GLN A 90 3.93 5.17 14.93
N LEU A 91 4.13 4.79 13.67
CA LEU A 91 5.34 5.15 12.92
C LEU A 91 5.27 6.58 12.37
N ASN A 92 4.06 7.06 12.10
CA ASN A 92 3.78 8.39 11.56
C ASN A 92 4.19 9.58 12.46
N GLN A 93 4.67 9.32 13.68
CA GLN A 93 5.16 10.34 14.62
C GLN A 93 6.70 10.46 14.58
N GLU A 94 7.39 9.55 13.88
CA GLU A 94 8.85 9.39 13.91
C GLU A 94 9.53 9.86 12.61
N THR A 95 8.97 10.87 11.95
CA THR A 95 9.38 11.32 10.61
C THR A 95 10.88 11.66 10.50
N GLU A 96 11.46 12.29 11.53
CA GLU A 96 12.91 12.60 11.54
C GLU A 96 13.78 11.34 11.69
N ALA A 97 13.39 10.40 12.55
CA ALA A 97 14.10 9.12 12.67
C ALA A 97 14.04 8.33 11.36
N ILE A 98 12.89 8.35 10.67
CA ILE A 98 12.73 7.74 9.34
C ILE A 98 13.63 8.43 8.31
N ARG A 99 13.74 9.76 8.34
CA ARG A 99 14.67 10.50 7.48
C ARG A 99 16.12 10.07 7.72
N GLU A 100 16.54 9.91 8.97
CA GLU A 100 17.89 9.44 9.33
C GLU A 100 18.14 8.00 8.83
N GLU A 101 17.19 7.07 9.03
CA GLU A 101 17.28 5.69 8.53
C GLU A 101 17.39 5.64 6.99
N LEU A 102 16.67 6.50 6.27
CA LEU A 102 16.76 6.61 4.82
C LEU A 102 18.11 7.17 4.34
N LEU A 103 18.69 8.14 5.07
CA LEU A 103 20.03 8.64 4.78
C LEU A 103 21.08 7.54 4.99
N ASP A 104 20.94 6.75 6.04
CA ASP A 104 21.81 5.60 6.30
C ASP A 104 21.65 4.54 5.20
N PHE A 105 20.42 4.20 4.80
CA PHE A 105 20.15 3.31 3.68
C PHE A 105 20.83 3.82 2.39
N LYS A 106 20.67 5.12 2.08
CA LYS A 106 21.32 5.76 0.93
C LYS A 106 22.84 5.67 1.01
N ALA A 107 23.43 5.94 2.17
CA ALA A 107 24.87 5.86 2.40
C ALA A 107 25.44 4.44 2.23
N LYS A 108 24.61 3.41 2.44
CA LYS A 108 24.96 1.99 2.17
C LYS A 108 24.67 1.54 0.73
N GLY A 109 24.34 2.47 -0.17
CA GLY A 109 24.08 2.20 -1.58
C GLY A 109 22.63 1.80 -1.89
N GLY A 110 21.71 2.04 -0.95
CA GLY A 110 20.28 2.00 -1.18
C GLY A 110 19.85 3.02 -2.22
N GLY A 111 18.97 2.64 -3.13
CA GLY A 111 18.53 3.52 -4.21
C GLY A 111 17.03 3.79 -4.19
N ALA A 112 16.21 2.78 -3.89
CA ALA A 112 14.77 2.90 -3.91
C ALA A 112 14.09 2.04 -2.83
N LEU A 113 12.83 2.35 -2.55
CA LEU A 113 11.93 1.48 -1.82
C LEU A 113 10.49 1.59 -2.32
N VAL A 114 9.70 0.55 -2.05
CA VAL A 114 8.25 0.56 -2.24
C VAL A 114 7.58 0.73 -0.88
N GLU A 115 6.86 1.83 -0.74
CA GLU A 115 6.11 2.19 0.46
C GLU A 115 4.71 1.60 0.34
N ASN A 116 4.37 0.66 1.21
CA ASN A 116 3.16 -0.18 1.10
C ASN A 116 2.01 0.30 2.00
N THR A 117 2.13 1.49 2.60
CA THR A 117 1.05 2.04 3.42
C THR A 117 -0.07 2.52 2.51
N THR A 118 -1.28 1.97 2.70
CA THR A 118 -2.46 2.25 1.88
C THR A 118 -3.63 2.80 2.69
N THR A 119 -4.79 2.97 2.07
CA THR A 119 -6.00 3.42 2.75
C THR A 119 -6.35 2.48 3.90
N GLY A 120 -6.48 3.05 5.10
CA GLY A 120 -6.79 2.31 6.33
C GLY A 120 -5.65 2.23 7.35
N ILE A 121 -4.41 2.48 6.92
CA ILE A 121 -3.21 2.50 7.79
C ILE A 121 -2.41 3.81 7.69
N SER A 122 -3.10 4.89 7.33
CA SER A 122 -2.60 6.28 7.36
C SER A 122 -1.51 6.65 6.35
N ARG A 123 -1.66 6.27 5.08
CA ARG A 123 -0.78 6.77 4.00
C ARG A 123 -0.70 8.31 3.98
N ASP A 124 0.50 8.84 3.76
CA ASP A 124 0.76 10.28 3.61
C ASP A 124 1.78 10.55 2.50
N VAL A 125 1.29 10.67 1.26
CA VAL A 125 2.15 10.93 0.10
C VAL A 125 2.90 12.27 0.14
N GLN A 126 2.46 13.25 0.93
CA GLN A 126 3.20 14.52 1.08
C GLN A 126 4.47 14.31 1.88
N THR A 127 4.36 13.59 3.01
CA THR A 127 5.53 13.22 3.82
C THR A 127 6.47 12.32 3.02
N LEU A 128 5.96 11.37 2.24
CA LEU A 128 6.79 10.54 1.35
C LEU A 128 7.56 11.39 0.33
N LYS A 129 6.92 12.39 -0.28
CA LYS A 129 7.57 13.30 -1.23
C LYS A 129 8.67 14.13 -0.57
N TRP A 130 8.42 14.62 0.65
CA TRP A 130 9.42 15.33 1.43
C TRP A 130 10.62 14.44 1.76
N LEU A 131 10.38 13.22 2.28
CA LEU A 131 11.43 12.24 2.57
C LEU A 131 12.28 11.91 1.33
N ALA A 132 11.64 11.70 0.17
CA ALA A 132 12.36 11.44 -1.08
C ALA A 132 13.27 12.61 -1.48
N GLY A 133 12.80 13.85 -1.32
CA GLY A 133 13.57 15.06 -1.61
C GLY A 133 14.76 15.26 -0.67
N GLU A 134 14.56 15.01 0.63
CA GLU A 134 15.58 15.20 1.66
C GLU A 134 16.69 14.14 1.62
N THR A 135 16.36 12.92 1.20
CA THR A 135 17.26 11.77 1.32
C THR A 135 17.85 11.33 -0.03
N GLY A 136 17.21 11.72 -1.13
CA GLY A 136 17.56 11.25 -2.47
C GLY A 136 17.29 9.75 -2.70
N VAL A 137 16.50 9.11 -1.83
CA VAL A 137 15.98 7.76 -2.03
C VAL A 137 14.71 7.84 -2.89
N HIS A 138 14.61 7.00 -3.91
CA HIS A 138 13.39 6.89 -4.70
C HIS A 138 12.29 6.18 -3.90
N ILE A 139 11.19 6.87 -3.63
CA ILE A 139 10.05 6.29 -2.90
C ILE A 139 8.89 6.04 -3.89
N ILE A 140 8.47 4.79 -3.97
CA ILE A 140 7.36 4.35 -4.82
C ILE A 140 6.16 4.11 -3.90
N SER A 141 5.16 4.99 -3.95
CA SER A 141 3.98 4.88 -3.08
C SER A 141 2.99 3.84 -3.60
N GLY A 142 2.39 3.12 -2.66
CA GLY A 142 1.34 2.14 -2.87
C GLY A 142 -0.08 2.75 -2.96
N ALA A 143 -0.90 2.22 -3.88
CA ALA A 143 -2.32 2.51 -4.02
C ALA A 143 -3.21 1.43 -3.37
N GLY A 144 -4.42 1.80 -2.94
CA GLY A 144 -5.46 0.84 -2.58
C GLY A 144 -5.84 0.81 -1.10
N PHE A 145 -6.25 -0.38 -0.64
CA PHE A 145 -6.95 -0.57 0.63
C PHE A 145 -6.35 -1.74 1.39
N TYR A 146 -6.19 -1.57 2.70
CA TYR A 146 -5.67 -2.59 3.58
C TYR A 146 -6.76 -3.61 3.97
N VAL A 147 -6.70 -4.22 5.15
CA VAL A 147 -7.61 -5.32 5.54
C VAL A 147 -9.01 -4.80 5.89
N ASP A 148 -10.00 -5.69 5.90
CA ASP A 148 -11.40 -5.36 6.18
C ASP A 148 -11.58 -4.52 7.46
N ALA A 149 -10.81 -4.82 8.51
CA ALA A 149 -10.86 -4.11 9.78
C ALA A 149 -10.57 -2.60 9.66
N THR A 150 -9.92 -2.15 8.58
CA THR A 150 -9.64 -0.74 8.31
C THR A 150 -10.56 -0.11 7.28
N HIS A 151 -11.47 -0.87 6.67
CA HIS A 151 -12.42 -0.34 5.69
C HIS A 151 -13.51 0.49 6.37
N SER A 152 -13.65 1.75 5.94
CA SER A 152 -14.72 2.64 6.37
C SER A 152 -16.10 2.14 5.89
N SER A 153 -17.18 2.73 6.42
CA SER A 153 -18.53 2.49 5.90
C SER A 153 -18.63 2.74 4.40
N ASP A 154 -17.94 3.78 3.93
CA ASP A 154 -17.97 4.21 2.54
C ASP A 154 -17.24 3.21 1.65
N THR A 155 -16.04 2.77 2.04
CA THR A 155 -15.30 1.70 1.34
C THR A 155 -16.13 0.42 1.24
N ARG A 156 -16.83 0.05 2.32
CA ARG A 156 -17.69 -1.14 2.33
C ARG A 156 -18.91 -0.97 1.44
N ALA A 157 -19.44 0.24 1.29
CA ALA A 157 -20.58 0.53 0.43
C ALA A 157 -20.22 0.61 -1.07
N MET A 158 -18.96 0.94 -1.40
CA MET A 158 -18.51 1.06 -2.79
C MET A 158 -18.70 -0.24 -3.59
N SER A 159 -19.11 -0.10 -4.85
CA SER A 159 -19.09 -1.18 -5.82
C SER A 159 -17.66 -1.50 -6.27
N VAL A 160 -17.48 -2.62 -6.99
CA VAL A 160 -16.18 -2.99 -7.56
C VAL A 160 -15.70 -1.91 -8.55
N GLU A 161 -16.61 -1.33 -9.33
CA GLU A 161 -16.32 -0.27 -10.29
C GLU A 161 -15.83 0.99 -9.58
N GLN A 162 -16.52 1.42 -8.52
CA GLN A 162 -16.10 2.59 -7.74
C GLN A 162 -14.73 2.39 -7.08
N LEU A 163 -14.46 1.19 -6.55
CA LEU A 163 -13.14 0.85 -6.02
C LEU A 163 -12.06 0.84 -7.13
N THR A 164 -12.42 0.38 -8.33
CA THR A 164 -11.53 0.39 -9.50
C THR A 164 -11.17 1.81 -9.90
N ASP A 165 -12.15 2.72 -9.93
CA ASP A 165 -11.95 4.14 -10.25
C ASP A 165 -11.01 4.82 -9.25
N VAL A 166 -11.14 4.51 -7.95
CA VAL A 166 -10.22 5.01 -6.92
C VAL A 166 -8.78 4.56 -7.21
N LEU A 167 -8.58 3.26 -7.47
CA LEU A 167 -7.25 2.71 -7.77
C LEU A 167 -6.62 3.34 -9.02
N ILE A 168 -7.41 3.47 -10.10
CA ILE A 168 -6.95 4.10 -11.34
C ILE A 168 -6.58 5.56 -11.09
N ASN A 169 -7.40 6.30 -10.34
CA ASN A 169 -7.15 7.70 -10.03
C ASN A 169 -5.87 7.90 -9.22
N GLU A 170 -5.61 7.05 -8.22
CA GLU A 170 -4.37 7.12 -7.42
C GLU A 170 -3.10 6.88 -8.26
N ILE A 171 -3.17 6.01 -9.27
CA ILE A 171 -2.06 5.71 -10.17
C ILE A 171 -1.88 6.80 -11.24
N LEU A 172 -2.97 7.36 -11.77
CA LEU A 172 -2.89 8.24 -12.95
C LEU A 172 -2.94 9.73 -12.64
N HIS A 173 -3.62 10.13 -11.57
CA HIS A 173 -3.93 11.53 -11.29
C HIS A 173 -3.33 11.99 -9.96
N GLY A 174 -3.46 11.17 -8.92
CA GLY A 174 -2.85 11.42 -7.62
C GLY A 174 -3.62 10.81 -6.46
N ALA A 175 -2.94 10.70 -5.32
CA ALA A 175 -3.44 10.16 -4.07
C ALA A 175 -3.60 11.24 -2.99
N ASP A 176 -4.43 10.93 -1.99
CA ASP A 176 -4.61 11.73 -0.76
C ASP A 176 -4.96 13.21 -1.00
N GLY A 177 -5.75 13.48 -2.04
CA GLY A 177 -6.15 14.85 -2.41
C GLY A 177 -5.01 15.69 -3.02
N THR A 178 -3.92 15.05 -3.44
CA THR A 178 -2.76 15.70 -4.07
C THR A 178 -2.62 15.29 -5.55
N SER A 179 -1.62 15.85 -6.23
CA SER A 179 -1.19 15.41 -7.58
C SER A 179 -0.07 14.36 -7.56
N ILE A 180 0.27 13.82 -6.39
CA ILE A 180 1.34 12.84 -6.20
C ILE A 180 0.77 11.45 -6.52
N LYS A 181 1.33 10.80 -7.53
CA LYS A 181 0.84 9.52 -8.04
C LYS A 181 1.48 8.33 -7.34
N CYS A 182 0.70 7.29 -7.14
CA CYS A 182 1.20 5.98 -6.72
C CYS A 182 1.86 5.25 -7.89
N GLY A 183 2.80 4.35 -7.60
CA GLY A 183 3.53 3.58 -8.62
C GLY A 183 3.17 2.10 -8.68
N VAL A 184 2.48 1.58 -7.67
CA VAL A 184 2.01 0.19 -7.61
C VAL A 184 0.61 0.15 -6.98
N ILE A 185 -0.17 -0.88 -7.29
CA ILE A 185 -1.39 -1.18 -6.53
C ILE A 185 -1.00 -2.12 -5.38
N GLY A 186 -1.00 -1.62 -4.16
CA GLY A 186 -0.75 -2.41 -2.97
C GLY A 186 -0.06 -1.63 -1.85
N GLU A 187 0.05 -2.18 -0.65
CA GLU A 187 -0.39 -3.54 -0.36
C GLU A 187 -1.92 -3.65 -0.25
N ILE A 188 -2.49 -4.64 -0.94
CA ILE A 188 -3.92 -4.96 -0.85
C ILE A 188 -4.12 -5.94 0.30
N GLY A 189 -4.86 -5.51 1.32
CA GLY A 189 -5.13 -6.26 2.53
C GLY A 189 -6.10 -7.42 2.31
N CYS A 190 -5.70 -8.62 2.73
CA CYS A 190 -6.58 -9.78 2.79
C CYS A 190 -6.49 -10.42 4.18
N SER A 191 -7.61 -10.49 4.89
CA SER A 191 -7.74 -11.28 6.10
C SER A 191 -7.93 -12.76 5.79
N TRP A 192 -8.09 -13.57 6.85
CA TRP A 192 -8.51 -14.96 6.71
C TRP A 192 -9.62 -15.30 7.70
N PRO A 193 -10.76 -15.85 7.24
CA PRO A 193 -11.15 -16.02 5.83
C PRO A 193 -11.41 -14.67 5.14
N LEU A 194 -11.27 -14.65 3.81
CA LEU A 194 -11.47 -13.43 3.01
C LEU A 194 -12.89 -12.87 3.17
N THR A 195 -13.01 -11.59 3.52
CA THR A 195 -14.34 -10.95 3.68
C THR A 195 -14.97 -10.59 2.34
N GLU A 196 -16.25 -10.22 2.36
CA GLU A 196 -16.93 -9.70 1.16
C GLU A 196 -16.28 -8.39 0.68
N SER A 197 -15.92 -7.48 1.60
CA SER A 197 -15.30 -6.21 1.23
C SER A 197 -13.92 -6.43 0.62
N GLU A 198 -13.09 -7.30 1.20
CA GLU A 198 -11.77 -7.64 0.67
C GLU A 198 -11.86 -8.32 -0.69
N ARG A 199 -12.89 -9.16 -0.91
CA ARG A 199 -13.16 -9.77 -2.21
C ARG A 199 -13.47 -8.71 -3.27
N LYS A 200 -14.29 -7.71 -2.95
CA LYS A 200 -14.57 -6.59 -3.86
C LYS A 200 -13.29 -5.80 -4.19
N VAL A 201 -12.45 -5.54 -3.19
CA VAL A 201 -11.16 -4.85 -3.39
C VAL A 201 -10.21 -5.67 -4.28
N LEU A 202 -10.14 -7.00 -4.11
CA LEU A 202 -9.33 -7.86 -4.99
C LEU A 202 -9.84 -7.85 -6.43
N GLN A 203 -11.16 -7.88 -6.65
CA GLN A 203 -11.75 -7.78 -7.99
C GLN A 203 -11.43 -6.42 -8.63
N ALA A 204 -11.59 -5.34 -7.87
CA ALA A 204 -11.25 -4.00 -8.32
C ALA A 204 -9.75 -3.87 -8.67
N THR A 205 -8.89 -4.48 -7.86
CA THR A 205 -7.45 -4.57 -8.10
C THR A 205 -7.15 -5.24 -9.43
N ALA A 206 -7.78 -6.38 -9.72
CA ALA A 206 -7.61 -7.08 -10.99
C ALA A 206 -8.07 -6.25 -12.18
N HIS A 207 -9.21 -5.57 -12.07
CA HIS A 207 -9.74 -4.69 -13.12
C HIS A 207 -8.81 -3.50 -13.38
N ALA A 208 -8.34 -2.83 -12.33
CA ALA A 208 -7.40 -1.72 -12.44
C ALA A 208 -6.06 -2.19 -13.05
N GLN A 209 -5.52 -3.33 -12.58
CA GLN A 209 -4.29 -3.90 -13.13
C GLN A 209 -4.43 -4.24 -14.61
N THR A 210 -5.57 -4.78 -15.04
CA THR A 210 -5.83 -5.12 -16.46
C THR A 210 -5.82 -3.88 -17.34
N GLN A 211 -6.35 -2.76 -16.85
CA GLN A 211 -6.38 -1.49 -17.58
C GLN A 211 -5.02 -0.78 -17.60
N LEU A 212 -4.27 -0.82 -16.49
CA LEU A 212 -3.05 -0.04 -16.31
C LEU A 212 -1.76 -0.81 -16.62
N GLY A 213 -1.79 -2.15 -16.47
CA GLY A 213 -0.63 -3.01 -16.58
C GLY A 213 0.41 -2.83 -15.46
N CYS A 214 0.05 -2.17 -14.36
CA CYS A 214 0.93 -1.87 -13.24
C CYS A 214 1.17 -3.09 -12.31
N PRO A 215 2.21 -3.06 -11.45
CA PRO A 215 2.44 -4.12 -10.47
C PRO A 215 1.39 -4.13 -9.36
N VAL A 216 1.08 -5.32 -8.85
CA VAL A 216 0.18 -5.54 -7.69
C VAL A 216 0.97 -6.15 -6.53
N ILE A 217 0.75 -5.68 -5.30
CA ILE A 217 1.32 -6.24 -4.07
C ILE A 217 0.19 -6.65 -3.13
N ILE A 218 0.25 -7.89 -2.63
CA ILE A 218 -0.79 -8.50 -1.79
C ILE A 218 -0.28 -8.76 -0.38
N HIS A 219 -1.11 -8.42 0.61
CA HIS A 219 -0.98 -8.86 1.99
C HIS A 219 -1.87 -10.08 2.25
N PRO A 220 -1.33 -11.30 2.33
CA PRO A 220 -2.15 -12.47 2.62
C PRO A 220 -2.47 -12.59 4.11
N GLY A 221 -3.66 -13.11 4.41
CA GLY A 221 -3.99 -13.58 5.75
C GLY A 221 -3.06 -14.71 6.17
N ARG A 222 -2.84 -14.90 7.48
CA ARG A 222 -1.82 -15.81 8.03
C ARG A 222 -2.08 -17.31 7.78
N ASN A 223 -3.18 -17.68 7.14
CA ASN A 223 -3.46 -19.08 6.83
C ASN A 223 -2.65 -19.52 5.59
N ARG A 224 -2.09 -20.73 5.63
CA ARG A 224 -1.33 -21.32 4.51
C ARG A 224 -2.12 -21.40 3.19
N SER A 225 -3.45 -21.41 3.25
CA SER A 225 -4.33 -21.45 2.08
C SER A 225 -4.66 -20.06 1.52
N ALA A 226 -4.37 -18.98 2.26
CA ALA A 226 -4.74 -17.62 1.87
C ALA A 226 -4.12 -17.20 0.52
N PRO A 227 -2.80 -17.40 0.26
CA PRO A 227 -2.22 -17.04 -1.03
C PRO A 227 -2.93 -17.69 -2.22
N PHE A 228 -3.29 -18.98 -2.12
CA PHE A 228 -3.97 -19.72 -3.17
C PHE A 228 -5.38 -19.20 -3.43
N GLN A 229 -6.13 -18.87 -2.38
CA GLN A 229 -7.45 -18.26 -2.51
C GLN A 229 -7.37 -16.89 -3.19
N ILE A 230 -6.40 -16.06 -2.82
CA ILE A 230 -6.23 -14.72 -3.37
C ILE A 230 -5.84 -14.78 -4.86
N ILE A 231 -4.86 -15.61 -5.22
CA ILE A 231 -4.46 -15.79 -6.62
C ILE A 231 -5.63 -16.25 -7.48
N ARG A 232 -6.43 -17.20 -6.97
CA ARG A 232 -7.64 -17.65 -7.68
C ARG A 232 -8.61 -16.50 -7.94
N VAL A 233 -8.92 -15.69 -6.94
CA VAL A 233 -9.84 -14.54 -7.10
C VAL A 233 -9.29 -13.53 -8.12
N LEU A 234 -7.99 -13.22 -8.05
CA LEU A 234 -7.34 -12.30 -8.97
C LEU A 234 -7.38 -12.83 -10.42
N GLN A 235 -7.06 -14.11 -10.64
CA GLN A 235 -7.10 -14.73 -11.97
C GLN A 235 -8.52 -14.80 -12.54
N GLU A 236 -9.51 -15.17 -11.71
CA GLU A 236 -10.92 -15.19 -12.12
C GLU A 236 -11.41 -13.79 -12.54
N ALA A 237 -10.85 -12.72 -11.96
CA ALA A 237 -11.14 -11.33 -12.31
C ALA A 237 -10.21 -10.74 -13.41
N GLY A 238 -9.31 -11.54 -13.99
CA GLY A 238 -8.49 -11.16 -15.14
C GLY A 238 -7.10 -10.58 -14.85
N ALA A 239 -6.65 -10.60 -13.58
CA ALA A 239 -5.32 -10.11 -13.20
C ALA A 239 -4.17 -10.86 -13.88
N ASP A 240 -3.09 -10.14 -14.17
CA ASP A 240 -1.82 -10.72 -14.63
C ASP A 240 -0.94 -11.08 -13.42
N ILE A 241 -0.94 -12.37 -13.07
CA ILE A 241 -0.19 -12.88 -11.92
C ILE A 241 1.32 -12.75 -12.11
N SER A 242 1.83 -12.64 -13.35
CA SER A 242 3.25 -12.41 -13.59
C SER A 242 3.72 -11.03 -13.09
N LYS A 243 2.77 -10.12 -12.80
CA LYS A 243 3.00 -8.79 -12.23
C LYS A 243 2.46 -8.64 -10.81
N THR A 244 2.18 -9.76 -10.13
CA THR A 244 1.63 -9.78 -8.77
C THR A 244 2.65 -10.35 -7.78
N VAL A 245 2.91 -9.61 -6.71
CA VAL A 245 3.79 -10.01 -5.61
C VAL A 245 2.93 -10.42 -4.41
N MET A 246 3.24 -11.60 -3.87
CA MET A 246 2.64 -12.08 -2.61
C MET A 246 3.62 -11.81 -1.46
N SER A 247 3.24 -10.91 -0.55
CA SER A 247 4.07 -10.55 0.61
C SER A 247 3.99 -11.60 1.73
N HIS A 248 4.88 -11.50 2.71
CA HIS A 248 4.79 -12.21 4.00
C HIS A 248 4.77 -13.75 3.94
N LEU A 249 5.47 -14.34 2.96
CA LEU A 249 5.58 -15.80 2.82
C LEU A 249 6.57 -16.43 3.81
N ASP A 250 7.29 -15.64 4.59
CA ASP A 250 8.20 -16.04 5.66
C ASP A 250 7.50 -16.56 6.93
N ARG A 251 6.19 -16.31 7.05
CA ARG A 251 5.40 -16.53 8.26
C ARG A 251 4.87 -17.96 8.43
#